data_AF-A0A7C2VLS9-F1
#
_entry.id   AF-A0A7C2VLS9-F1
#
_cell.length_a   1.000
_cell.length_b   1.000
_cell.length_c   1.000
_cell.angle_alpha   90.00
_cell.angle_beta   90.00
_cell.angle_gamma   90.00
#
_symmetry.space_group_name_H-M   'P 1'
#
loop_
_entity.id
_entity.type
_entity.pdbx_description
1 polymer ?
#
loop_
_entity_poly.entity_id
_entity_poly.type
_entity_poly.pdbx_seq_one_letter_code
_entity_poly.pdbx_strand_id
1 'polypeptide(L)'
;QKMTRLVRDLSHKAGKNIDFITSGEETELDRTVVDKIADPLIHMVRNSVDHGIESTEERIKAGKNPTGRVELRAYHQAGNIVIEIGDDGKGLDKERILKKAVDNGIVEASQELSDEEIFKLVFHAGLSTARKVTSVSGRGVGMDVVKKNIDSLRGKVDISSTSGKGTTFTICLPLTLAIIDGQIIKIGSERYVIPINSIVRSFKPTAEHLWSVQNRGEIAMVHGELIPLVRLYRLFGTVPTTEDAAQSLLVVVEEDGRRCCLLVDELLGQQQVVIKSLGDGLGAVKGVSGGAIMGDGRVSMILDIPGLVKLAQA
;
A
#
# COMPACT_ATOMS: atom_id res chain seq x y z
N GLN A 1 14.75 6.84 18.07
CA GLN A 1 14.73 8.06 18.94
C GLN A 1 13.34 8.66 19.20
N LYS A 2 12.48 8.92 18.19
CA LYS A 2 11.12 9.50 18.40
C LYS A 2 10.23 8.60 19.27
N MET A 3 10.25 7.29 19.03
CA MET A 3 9.42 6.31 19.75
C MET A 3 9.81 6.19 21.23
N THR A 4 11.12 6.15 21.54
CA THR A 4 11.63 6.08 22.92
C THR A 4 11.15 7.26 23.77
N ARG A 5 11.16 8.49 23.20
CA ARG A 5 10.62 9.67 23.90
C ARG A 5 9.12 9.56 24.13
N LEU A 6 8.37 9.12 23.12
CA LEU A 6 6.93 8.93 23.23
C LEU A 6 6.57 7.93 24.34
N VAL A 7 7.24 6.78 24.41
CA VAL A 7 6.98 5.77 25.43
C VAL A 7 7.28 6.32 26.82
N ARG A 8 8.39 7.04 26.99
CA ARG A 8 8.73 7.69 28.26
C ARG A 8 7.64 8.68 28.73
N ASP A 9 7.13 9.51 27.81
CA ASP A 9 6.07 10.47 28.11
C ASP A 9 4.74 9.78 28.47
N LEU A 10 4.38 8.71 27.74
CA LEU A 10 3.18 7.92 28.01
C LEU A 10 3.28 7.18 29.33
N SER A 11 4.43 6.56 29.61
CA SER A 11 4.73 5.86 30.87
C SER A 11 4.53 6.78 32.07
N HIS A 12 5.07 8.01 32.00
CA HIS A 12 4.92 9.01 33.06
C HIS A 12 3.46 9.45 33.23
N LYS A 13 2.73 9.70 32.14
CA LYS A 13 1.31 10.07 32.21
C LYS A 13 0.41 8.96 32.75
N ALA A 14 0.74 7.70 32.43
CA ALA A 14 -0.01 6.54 32.88
C ALA A 14 0.37 6.07 34.30
N GLY A 15 1.44 6.62 34.88
CA GLY A 15 1.94 6.20 36.20
C GLY A 15 2.50 4.77 36.19
N LYS A 16 3.02 4.31 35.06
CA LYS A 16 3.58 2.96 34.89
C LYS A 16 5.10 3.07 34.72
N ASN A 17 5.85 2.06 35.15
CA ASN A 17 7.28 1.96 34.87
C ASN A 17 7.51 1.00 33.71
N ILE A 18 8.05 1.48 32.60
CA ILE A 18 8.18 0.71 31.35
C ILE A 18 9.59 0.86 30.79
N ASP A 19 10.20 -0.27 30.47
CA ASP A 19 11.42 -0.36 29.69
C ASP A 19 11.07 -0.57 28.21
N PHE A 20 11.60 0.29 27.35
CA PHE A 20 11.33 0.25 25.90
C PHE A 20 12.59 -0.12 25.13
N ILE A 21 12.55 -1.29 24.50
CA ILE A 21 13.69 -1.88 23.80
C ILE A 21 13.44 -1.83 22.29
N THR A 22 14.43 -1.35 21.54
CA THR A 22 14.45 -1.39 20.08
C THR A 22 15.58 -2.31 19.59
N SER A 23 15.30 -3.10 18.57
CA SER A 23 16.32 -3.90 17.88
C SER A 23 16.06 -3.95 16.38
N GLY A 24 17.12 -4.08 15.57
CA GLY A 24 17.01 -4.10 14.12
C GLY A 24 16.94 -2.72 13.49
N GLU A 25 17.59 -1.73 14.11
CA GLU A 25 17.64 -0.34 13.62
C GLU A 25 18.38 -0.23 12.27
N GLU A 26 19.15 -1.24 11.92
CA GLU A 26 19.84 -1.43 10.63
C GLU A 26 18.93 -1.96 9.51
N THR A 27 17.70 -2.36 9.81
CA THR A 27 16.75 -2.86 8.80
C THR A 27 16.35 -1.74 7.86
N GLU A 28 16.70 -1.86 6.58
CA GLU A 28 16.38 -0.85 5.56
C GLU A 28 14.91 -0.96 5.11
N LEU A 29 14.19 0.17 5.16
CA LEU A 29 12.81 0.28 4.66
C LEU A 29 12.71 1.42 3.64
N ASP A 30 11.87 1.25 2.61
CA ASP A 30 11.55 2.33 1.68
C ASP A 30 10.85 3.49 2.41
N ARG A 31 11.19 4.72 2.05
CA ARG A 31 10.65 5.94 2.68
C ARG A 31 9.11 5.97 2.69
N THR A 32 8.47 5.51 1.62
CA THR A 32 7.00 5.45 1.52
C THR A 32 6.40 4.49 2.54
N VAL A 33 7.09 3.38 2.79
CA VAL A 33 6.69 2.39 3.81
C VAL A 33 6.85 3.02 5.19
N VAL A 34 7.98 3.67 5.46
CA VAL A 34 8.24 4.37 6.73
C VAL A 34 7.15 5.41 7.02
N ASP A 35 6.82 6.26 6.05
CA ASP A 35 5.82 7.33 6.22
C ASP A 35 4.43 6.77 6.50
N LYS A 36 4.04 5.66 5.85
CA LYS A 36 2.73 5.02 6.04
C LYS A 36 2.62 4.16 7.30
N ILE A 37 3.72 3.56 7.75
CA ILE A 37 3.74 2.63 8.90
C ILE A 37 4.06 3.34 10.23
N ALA A 38 4.66 4.53 10.21
CA ALA A 38 5.04 5.25 11.42
C ALA A 38 3.86 5.50 12.37
N ASP A 39 2.74 6.02 11.86
CA ASP A 39 1.54 6.27 12.67
C ASP A 39 0.91 4.98 13.22
N PRO A 40 0.74 3.90 12.42
CA PRO A 40 0.37 2.59 12.93
C PRO A 40 1.24 2.06 14.07
N LEU A 41 2.58 2.13 13.94
CA LEU A 41 3.50 1.66 14.96
C LEU A 41 3.37 2.48 16.25
N ILE A 42 3.27 3.81 16.14
CA ILE A 42 3.02 4.70 17.27
C ILE A 42 1.74 4.29 18.00
N HIS A 43 0.69 3.98 17.25
CA HIS A 43 -0.59 3.61 17.83
C HIS A 43 -0.54 2.23 18.54
N MET A 44 0.09 1.23 17.93
CA MET A 44 0.27 -0.09 18.56
C MET A 44 1.09 0.01 19.85
N VAL A 45 2.22 0.74 19.82
CA VAL A 45 3.06 0.98 21.01
C VAL A 45 2.26 1.68 22.11
N ARG A 46 1.46 2.68 21.76
CA ARG A 46 0.56 3.34 22.73
C ARG A 46 -0.43 2.35 23.35
N ASN A 47 -1.03 1.48 22.55
CA ASN A 47 -1.98 0.48 23.08
C ASN A 47 -1.30 -0.48 24.06
N SER A 48 -0.07 -0.91 23.78
CA SER A 48 0.72 -1.69 24.73
C SER A 48 0.96 -0.92 26.04
N VAL A 49 1.31 0.37 25.98
CA VAL A 49 1.54 1.18 27.19
C VAL A 49 0.25 1.46 27.98
N ASP A 50 -0.81 1.91 27.30
CA ASP A 50 -2.05 2.36 27.94
C ASP A 50 -2.90 1.18 28.45
N HIS A 51 -2.99 0.12 27.65
CA HIS A 51 -3.92 -1.00 27.89
C HIS A 51 -3.25 -2.35 28.13
N GLY A 52 -2.10 -2.61 27.51
CA GLY A 52 -1.36 -3.87 27.64
C GLY A 52 -0.68 -4.03 28.99
N ILE A 53 0.26 -3.13 29.31
CA ILE A 53 1.04 -3.14 30.55
C ILE A 53 0.15 -2.76 31.73
N GLU A 54 0.21 -3.56 32.79
CA GLU A 54 -0.51 -3.33 34.05
C GLU A 54 0.21 -2.28 34.93
N SER A 55 -0.45 -1.77 35.96
CA SER A 55 0.23 -0.90 36.94
C SER A 55 1.29 -1.67 37.72
N THR A 56 2.28 -0.96 38.28
CA THR A 56 3.36 -1.56 39.09
C THR A 56 2.80 -2.45 40.22
N GLU A 57 1.72 -2.00 40.88
CA GLU A 57 1.06 -2.74 41.95
C GLU A 57 0.40 -4.03 41.45
N GLU A 58 -0.32 -3.97 40.33
CA GLU A 58 -0.95 -5.15 39.71
C GLU A 58 0.11 -6.16 39.25
N ARG A 59 1.25 -5.69 38.72
CA ARG A 59 2.35 -6.56 38.30
C ARG A 59 2.97 -7.30 39.48
N ILE A 60 3.23 -6.61 40.59
CA ILE A 60 3.74 -7.24 41.82
C ILE A 60 2.75 -8.28 42.35
N LYS A 61 1.45 -7.97 42.36
CA LYS A 61 0.40 -8.93 42.78
C LYS A 61 0.34 -10.16 41.87
N ALA A 62 0.60 -9.99 40.58
CA ALA A 62 0.67 -11.08 39.61
C ALA A 62 2.03 -11.82 39.61
N GLY A 63 2.98 -11.44 40.48
CA GLY A 63 4.32 -12.05 40.53
C GLY A 63 5.23 -11.67 39.36
N LYS A 64 4.92 -10.59 38.63
CA LYS A 64 5.67 -10.11 37.47
C LYS A 64 6.70 -9.04 37.88
N ASN A 65 7.65 -8.76 37.00
CA ASN A 65 8.62 -7.69 37.22
C ASN A 65 7.87 -6.33 37.40
N PRO A 66 8.18 -5.53 38.43
CA PRO A 66 7.55 -4.22 38.63
C PRO A 66 7.67 -3.27 37.41
N THR A 67 8.73 -3.43 36.62
CA THR A 67 8.92 -2.72 35.35
C THR A 67 8.35 -3.57 34.21
N GLY A 68 7.42 -3.00 33.44
CA GLY A 68 6.90 -3.61 32.21
C GLY A 68 7.90 -3.50 31.06
N ARG A 69 7.84 -4.43 30.12
CA ARG A 69 8.69 -4.42 28.91
C ARG A 69 7.81 -4.23 27.68
N VAL A 70 8.17 -3.26 26.86
CA VAL A 70 7.64 -3.11 25.50
C VAL A 70 8.82 -3.14 24.54
N GLU A 71 8.70 -3.94 23.49
CA GLU A 71 9.79 -4.21 22.55
C GLU A 71 9.33 -4.00 21.12
N LEU A 72 10.14 -3.30 20.34
CA LEU A 72 9.96 -3.13 18.91
C LEU A 72 11.16 -3.75 18.19
N ARG A 73 10.91 -4.80 17.42
CA ARG A 73 11.93 -5.49 16.61
C ARG A 73 11.62 -5.33 15.14
N ALA A 74 12.64 -5.09 14.32
CA ALA A 74 12.54 -5.20 12.87
C ALA A 74 13.62 -6.15 12.37
N TYR A 75 13.29 -7.02 11.41
CA TYR A 75 14.26 -7.93 10.80
C TYR A 75 13.79 -8.43 9.44
N HIS A 76 14.70 -8.99 8.64
CA HIS A 76 14.36 -9.65 7.38
C HIS A 76 14.07 -11.13 7.58
N GLN A 77 12.95 -11.62 7.04
CA GLN A 77 12.61 -13.04 7.06
C GLN A 77 11.92 -13.43 5.75
N ALA A 78 12.46 -14.45 5.06
CA ALA A 78 11.87 -15.05 3.86
C ALA A 78 11.45 -14.02 2.78
N GLY A 79 12.30 -13.01 2.52
CA GLY A 79 12.01 -11.97 1.52
C GLY A 79 10.97 -10.92 1.95
N ASN A 80 10.62 -10.89 3.24
CA ASN A 80 9.78 -9.86 3.85
C ASN A 80 10.54 -9.13 4.94
N ILE A 81 10.11 -7.90 5.20
CA ILE A 81 10.46 -7.15 6.41
C ILE A 81 9.41 -7.51 7.46
N VAL A 82 9.86 -8.04 8.58
CA VAL A 82 9.02 -8.38 9.73
C VAL A 82 9.25 -7.32 10.80
N ILE A 83 8.17 -6.72 11.27
CA ILE A 83 8.18 -5.76 12.37
C ILE A 83 7.31 -6.33 13.49
N GLU A 84 7.90 -6.54 14.66
CA GLU A 84 7.21 -7.06 15.84
C GLU A 84 7.10 -5.97 16.90
N ILE A 85 5.91 -5.86 17.49
CA ILE A 85 5.64 -5.03 18.66
C ILE A 85 5.13 -5.95 19.75
N GLY A 86 5.99 -6.23 20.73
CA GLY A 86 5.73 -7.12 21.85
C GLY A 86 5.59 -6.36 23.17
N ASP A 87 4.70 -6.80 24.04
CA ASP A 87 4.65 -6.41 25.44
C ASP A 87 4.53 -7.63 26.35
N ASP A 88 4.99 -7.48 27.59
CA ASP A 88 4.86 -8.49 28.64
C ASP A 88 3.67 -8.22 29.57
N GLY A 89 2.61 -7.59 29.03
CA GLY A 89 1.44 -7.14 29.79
C GLY A 89 0.46 -8.27 30.12
N LYS A 90 -0.80 -7.91 30.36
CA LYS A 90 -1.85 -8.86 30.75
C LYS A 90 -2.37 -9.74 29.61
N GLY A 91 -1.96 -9.47 28.37
CA GLY A 91 -2.53 -10.10 27.18
C GLY A 91 -3.89 -9.52 26.78
N LEU A 92 -4.45 -10.06 25.71
CA LEU A 92 -5.77 -9.71 25.21
C LEU A 92 -6.86 -10.49 25.96
N ASP A 93 -7.94 -9.79 26.28
CA ASP A 93 -9.12 -10.38 26.91
C ASP A 93 -10.05 -10.96 25.84
N LYS A 94 -9.89 -12.27 25.60
CA LYS A 94 -10.64 -13.00 24.56
C LYS A 94 -12.15 -12.93 24.75
N GLU A 95 -12.62 -13.05 26.00
CA GLU A 95 -14.05 -13.07 26.33
C GLU A 95 -14.66 -11.70 26.05
N ARG A 96 -13.97 -10.64 26.41
CA ARG A 96 -14.41 -9.26 26.13
C ARG A 96 -14.41 -8.95 24.64
N ILE A 97 -13.43 -9.44 23.88
CA ILE A 97 -13.37 -9.24 22.43
C ILE A 97 -14.54 -9.97 21.76
N LEU A 98 -14.74 -11.25 22.09
CA LEU A 98 -15.82 -12.07 21.53
C LEU A 98 -17.20 -11.48 21.87
N LYS A 99 -17.43 -11.11 23.13
CA LYS A 99 -18.70 -10.49 23.55
C LYS A 99 -19.01 -9.24 22.74
N LYS A 100 -18.04 -8.33 22.59
CA LYS A 100 -18.23 -7.13 21.76
C LYS A 100 -18.45 -7.46 20.28
N ALA A 101 -17.83 -8.50 19.76
CA ALA A 101 -18.01 -8.91 18.37
C ALA A 101 -19.43 -9.42 18.12
N VAL A 102 -19.97 -10.20 19.07
CA VAL A 102 -21.37 -10.65 19.05
C VAL A 102 -22.33 -9.48 19.21
N ASP A 103 -22.10 -8.58 20.18
CA ASP A 103 -22.95 -7.40 20.42
C ASP A 103 -23.03 -6.47 19.19
N ASN A 104 -21.95 -6.42 18.39
CA ASN A 104 -21.87 -5.64 17.16
C ASN A 104 -22.31 -6.41 15.89
N GLY A 105 -22.77 -7.66 16.02
CA GLY A 105 -23.23 -8.49 14.90
C GLY A 105 -22.12 -8.90 13.92
N ILE A 106 -20.86 -8.93 14.37
CA ILE A 106 -19.69 -9.31 13.55
C ILE A 106 -19.53 -10.84 13.50
N VAL A 107 -19.91 -11.52 14.59
CA VAL A 107 -19.82 -12.96 14.78
C VAL A 107 -21.12 -13.45 15.40
N GLU A 108 -21.60 -14.62 15.00
CA GLU A 108 -22.76 -15.25 15.65
C GLU A 108 -22.37 -15.86 17.01
N ALA A 109 -23.27 -15.80 18.00
CA ALA A 109 -22.99 -16.32 19.35
C ALA A 109 -22.66 -17.83 19.37
N SER A 110 -23.13 -18.58 18.37
CA SER A 110 -22.88 -20.02 18.21
C SER A 110 -21.61 -20.37 17.43
N GLN A 111 -20.89 -19.38 16.91
CA GLN A 111 -19.71 -19.62 16.09
C GLN A 111 -18.51 -19.97 16.98
N GLU A 112 -17.96 -21.17 16.80
CA GLU A 112 -16.70 -21.56 17.42
C GLU A 112 -15.53 -20.94 16.64
N LEU A 113 -14.72 -20.15 17.33
CA LEU A 113 -13.53 -19.51 16.79
C LEU A 113 -12.31 -19.92 17.62
N SER A 114 -11.19 -20.12 16.95
CA SER A 114 -9.90 -20.26 17.61
C SER A 114 -9.48 -18.96 18.31
N ASP A 115 -8.59 -19.04 19.31
CA ASP A 115 -8.09 -17.84 20.01
C ASP A 115 -7.44 -16.84 19.03
N GLU A 116 -6.72 -17.32 18.00
CA GLU A 116 -6.14 -16.47 16.95
C GLU A 116 -7.20 -15.72 16.13
N GLU A 117 -8.29 -16.40 15.75
CA GLU A 117 -9.39 -15.77 15.03
C GLU A 117 -10.10 -14.72 15.88
N ILE A 118 -10.30 -15.01 17.18
CA ILE A 118 -10.88 -14.05 18.13
C ILE A 118 -10.00 -12.80 18.22
N PHE A 119 -8.67 -12.94 18.33
CA PHE A 119 -7.77 -11.79 18.39
C PHE A 119 -7.81 -10.95 17.10
N LYS A 120 -7.94 -11.59 15.94
CA LYS A 120 -8.06 -10.88 14.65
C LYS A 120 -9.30 -9.98 14.56
N LEU A 121 -10.34 -10.24 15.34
CA LEU A 121 -11.54 -9.38 15.41
C LEU A 121 -11.22 -7.96 15.90
N VAL A 122 -10.12 -7.76 16.64
CA VAL A 122 -9.67 -6.43 17.10
C VAL A 122 -9.49 -5.44 15.93
N PHE A 123 -9.15 -5.96 14.74
CA PHE A 123 -8.99 -5.15 13.53
C PHE A 123 -10.31 -4.82 12.81
N HIS A 124 -11.45 -5.34 13.25
CA HIS A 124 -12.73 -5.04 12.61
C HIS A 124 -13.19 -3.63 12.98
N ALA A 125 -13.76 -2.92 11.99
CA ALA A 125 -14.34 -1.61 12.21
C ALA A 125 -15.44 -1.69 13.28
N GLY A 126 -15.45 -0.74 14.22
CA GLY A 126 -16.43 -0.68 15.32
C GLY A 126 -16.03 -1.40 16.62
N LEU A 127 -14.99 -2.23 16.63
CA LEU A 127 -14.53 -2.93 17.85
C LEU A 127 -13.51 -2.11 18.67
N SER A 128 -12.69 -1.30 17.99
CA SER A 128 -11.65 -0.45 18.60
C SER A 128 -12.16 0.92 19.09
N THR A 129 -13.47 1.14 19.18
CA THR A 129 -14.07 2.45 19.50
C THR A 129 -14.06 2.81 20.98
N ALA A 130 -12.89 2.85 21.61
CA ALA A 130 -12.72 3.70 22.78
C ALA A 130 -12.76 5.17 22.30
N ARG A 131 -13.94 5.80 22.40
CA ARG A 131 -14.13 7.25 22.21
C ARG A 131 -13.27 8.03 23.21
N LYS A 132 -12.00 8.27 22.88
CA LYS A 132 -11.26 9.44 23.36
C LYS A 132 -10.49 10.00 22.17
N VAL A 133 -10.96 11.15 21.69
CA VAL A 133 -10.23 12.00 20.77
C VAL A 133 -8.97 12.45 21.52
N THR A 134 -7.86 11.70 21.41
CA THR A 134 -6.59 12.14 21.98
C THR A 134 -6.02 13.24 21.11
N SER A 135 -5.60 14.33 21.76
CA SER A 135 -5.30 15.67 21.24
C SER A 135 -4.12 15.80 20.26
N VAL A 136 -3.59 14.72 19.70
CA VAL A 136 -2.30 14.78 18.97
C VAL A 136 -2.41 14.50 17.45
N SER A 137 -3.51 13.94 16.92
CA SER A 137 -3.61 13.71 15.46
C SER A 137 -5.00 13.91 14.83
N GLY A 138 -6.03 14.36 15.55
CA GLY A 138 -7.32 14.79 14.98
C GLY A 138 -8.15 13.73 14.24
N ARG A 139 -7.65 12.49 14.08
CA ARG A 139 -8.39 11.33 13.55
C ARG A 139 -8.34 10.23 14.60
N GLY A 140 -9.50 9.69 14.96
CA GLY A 140 -9.55 8.51 15.83
C GLY A 140 -8.87 7.35 15.10
N VAL A 141 -7.67 6.98 15.54
CA VAL A 141 -6.95 5.84 14.98
C VAL A 141 -7.40 4.62 15.79
N GLY A 142 -8.17 3.74 15.15
CA GLY A 142 -8.48 2.41 15.65
C GLY A 142 -7.56 1.37 15.03
N MET A 143 -7.61 0.13 15.53
CA MET A 143 -6.85 -0.98 14.95
C MET A 143 -7.30 -1.32 13.52
N ASP A 144 -8.52 -0.95 13.14
CA ASP A 144 -9.03 -1.04 11.76
C ASP A 144 -8.27 -0.13 10.79
N VAL A 145 -7.94 1.09 11.20
CA VAL A 145 -7.11 2.03 10.42
C VAL A 145 -5.69 1.47 10.27
N VAL A 146 -5.15 0.91 11.35
CA VAL A 146 -3.84 0.26 11.33
C VAL A 146 -3.80 -0.89 10.33
N LYS A 147 -4.79 -1.79 10.36
CA LYS A 147 -4.90 -2.89 9.40
C LYS A 147 -5.01 -2.37 7.96
N LYS A 148 -5.87 -1.39 7.69
CA LYS A 148 -6.00 -0.80 6.35
C LYS A 148 -4.69 -0.22 5.82
N ASN A 149 -3.92 0.45 6.67
CA ASN A 149 -2.62 0.99 6.27
C ASN A 149 -1.64 -0.13 5.90
N ILE A 150 -1.59 -1.21 6.67
CA ILE A 150 -0.76 -2.39 6.41
C ILE A 150 -1.19 -3.11 5.13
N ASP A 151 -2.49 -3.32 4.94
CA ASP A 151 -3.06 -3.93 3.73
C ASP A 151 -2.74 -3.09 2.47
N SER A 152 -2.75 -1.75 2.59
CA SER A 152 -2.40 -0.84 1.48
C SER A 152 -0.94 -0.96 1.04
N LEU A 153 -0.08 -1.48 1.90
CA LEU A 153 1.32 -1.79 1.63
C LEU A 153 1.52 -3.23 1.14
N ARG A 154 0.41 -3.94 0.83
CA ARG A 154 0.39 -5.39 0.55
C ARG A 154 0.99 -6.22 1.70
N GLY A 155 0.94 -5.67 2.90
CA GLY A 155 1.41 -6.32 4.11
C GLY A 155 0.36 -7.22 4.74
N LYS A 156 0.77 -7.91 5.80
CA LYS A 156 -0.11 -8.66 6.68
C LYS A 156 0.19 -8.31 8.13
N VAL A 157 -0.81 -8.44 8.98
CA VAL A 157 -0.66 -8.31 10.43
C VAL A 157 -1.30 -9.49 11.13
N ASP A 158 -0.55 -10.10 12.02
CA ASP A 158 -0.98 -11.18 12.89
C ASP A 158 -0.80 -10.78 14.36
N ILE A 159 -1.51 -11.47 15.25
CA ILE A 159 -1.50 -11.23 16.69
C ILE A 159 -1.30 -12.57 17.39
N SER A 160 -0.33 -12.61 18.29
CA SER A 160 -0.19 -13.67 19.29
C SER A 160 -0.36 -13.06 20.67
N SER A 161 -1.23 -13.64 21.50
CA SER A 161 -1.44 -13.14 22.86
C SER A 161 -1.69 -14.29 23.82
N THR A 162 -1.16 -14.17 25.03
CA THR A 162 -1.42 -15.13 26.10
C THR A 162 -1.73 -14.36 27.38
N SER A 163 -2.86 -14.71 28.01
CA SER A 163 -3.30 -14.06 29.25
C SER A 163 -2.20 -14.11 30.32
N GLY A 164 -1.93 -12.95 30.93
CA GLY A 164 -0.88 -12.76 31.94
C GLY A 164 0.55 -12.75 31.41
N LYS A 165 0.80 -13.12 30.14
CA LYS A 165 2.15 -13.15 29.52
C LYS A 165 2.40 -12.04 28.52
N GLY A 166 1.35 -11.44 27.97
CA GLY A 166 1.44 -10.28 27.10
C GLY A 166 0.94 -10.53 25.68
N THR A 167 1.26 -9.62 24.78
CA THR A 167 0.79 -9.62 23.39
C THR A 167 1.94 -9.29 22.44
N THR A 168 1.95 -9.89 21.26
CA THR A 168 2.86 -9.57 20.17
C THR A 168 2.06 -9.37 18.90
N PHE A 169 2.21 -8.19 18.30
CA PHE A 169 1.74 -7.89 16.95
C PHE A 169 2.90 -8.13 15.98
N THR A 170 2.66 -8.92 14.94
CA THR A 170 3.66 -9.22 13.91
C THR A 170 3.17 -8.67 12.58
N ILE A 171 3.90 -7.70 12.03
CA ILE A 171 3.62 -7.07 10.75
C ILE A 171 4.62 -7.61 9.72
N CYS A 172 4.13 -8.20 8.65
CA CYS A 172 4.95 -8.70 7.54
C CYS A 172 4.72 -7.80 6.33
N LEU A 173 5.77 -7.13 5.87
CA LEU A 173 5.75 -6.25 4.70
C LEU A 173 6.65 -6.84 3.61
N PRO A 174 6.24 -6.86 2.32
CA PRO A 174 7.11 -7.29 1.25
C PRO A 174 8.39 -6.44 1.19
N LEU A 175 9.56 -7.08 1.08
CA LEU A 175 10.85 -6.39 0.97
C LEU A 175 10.97 -5.62 -0.36
N THR A 176 10.18 -6.02 -1.36
CA THR A 176 10.38 -5.59 -2.75
C THR A 176 9.71 -4.26 -3.05
N LEU A 177 10.48 -3.38 -3.69
CA LEU A 177 9.96 -2.41 -4.66
C LEU A 177 9.15 -3.20 -5.70
N ALA A 178 7.94 -2.75 -6.04
CA ALA A 178 7.12 -3.46 -7.02
C ALA A 178 7.84 -3.45 -8.38
N ILE A 179 8.31 -4.61 -8.83
CA ILE A 179 8.85 -4.78 -10.18
C ILE A 179 7.68 -5.12 -11.09
N ILE A 180 7.65 -4.49 -12.26
CA ILE A 180 6.74 -4.89 -13.34
C ILE A 180 7.53 -5.17 -14.60
N ASP A 181 7.05 -6.14 -15.38
CA ASP A 181 7.49 -6.33 -16.75
C ASP A 181 6.83 -5.23 -17.62
N GLY A 182 7.66 -4.34 -18.13
CA GLY A 182 7.24 -3.19 -18.91
C GLY A 182 7.71 -3.29 -20.36
N GLN A 183 6.84 -2.93 -21.29
CA GLN A 183 7.23 -2.63 -22.66
C GLN A 183 7.61 -1.15 -22.74
N ILE A 184 8.87 -0.89 -23.10
CA ILE A 184 9.39 0.46 -23.27
C ILE A 184 8.96 0.98 -24.65
N ILE A 185 8.28 2.12 -24.65
CA ILE A 185 7.92 2.89 -25.85
C ILE A 185 8.67 4.21 -25.90
N LYS A 186 8.76 4.77 -27.10
CA LYS A 186 9.35 6.08 -27.35
C LYS A 186 8.35 7.04 -27.98
N ILE A 187 8.40 8.31 -27.57
CA ILE A 187 7.69 9.42 -28.19
C ILE A 187 8.67 10.59 -28.26
N GLY A 188 9.13 10.92 -29.46
CA GLY A 188 10.20 11.90 -29.67
C GLY A 188 11.51 11.46 -29.01
N SER A 189 11.99 12.26 -28.06
CA SER A 189 13.14 11.95 -27.20
C SER A 189 12.77 11.17 -25.93
N GLU A 190 11.50 11.14 -25.57
CA GLU A 190 11.04 10.65 -24.27
C GLU A 190 10.70 9.16 -24.30
N ARG A 191 10.91 8.49 -23.16
CA ARG A 191 10.60 7.08 -22.97
C ARG A 191 9.49 6.91 -21.94
N TYR A 192 8.58 5.99 -22.20
CA TYR A 192 7.49 5.61 -21.30
C TYR A 192 7.41 4.09 -21.17
N VAL A 193 6.78 3.62 -20.10
CA VAL A 193 6.57 2.20 -19.83
C VAL A 193 5.09 1.86 -19.92
N ILE A 194 4.76 0.88 -20.75
CA ILE A 194 3.43 0.24 -20.76
C ILE A 194 3.55 -1.10 -20.02
N PRO A 195 2.69 -1.40 -19.03
CA PRO A 195 2.63 -2.73 -18.43
C PRO A 195 2.40 -3.80 -19.50
N ILE A 196 3.27 -4.81 -19.59
CA ILE A 196 3.23 -5.77 -20.71
C ILE A 196 1.90 -6.53 -20.80
N ASN A 197 1.30 -6.81 -19.64
CA ASN A 197 0.03 -7.53 -19.51
C ASN A 197 -1.17 -6.75 -20.09
N SER A 198 -1.05 -5.44 -20.23
CA SER A 198 -2.08 -4.59 -20.83
C SER A 198 -2.00 -4.54 -22.35
N ILE A 199 -0.88 -4.95 -22.95
CA ILE A 199 -0.68 -4.91 -24.40
C ILE A 199 -1.33 -6.13 -25.04
N VAL A 200 -2.31 -5.87 -25.89
CA VAL A 200 -2.92 -6.90 -26.74
C VAL A 200 -2.03 -7.17 -27.96
N ARG A 201 -1.57 -6.10 -28.62
CA ARG A 201 -0.71 -6.17 -29.81
C ARG A 201 -0.16 -4.80 -30.20
N SER A 202 0.78 -4.79 -31.15
CA SER A 202 1.19 -3.59 -31.87
C SER A 202 1.23 -3.81 -33.38
N PHE A 203 1.02 -2.74 -34.15
CA PHE A 203 1.11 -2.76 -35.61
C PHE A 203 1.27 -1.34 -36.17
N LYS A 204 1.79 -1.22 -37.39
CA LYS A 204 1.75 0.04 -38.15
C LYS A 204 0.43 0.11 -38.91
N PRO A 205 -0.40 1.14 -38.73
CA PRO A 205 -1.66 1.27 -39.44
C PRO A 205 -1.40 1.72 -40.88
N THR A 206 -2.40 1.52 -41.74
CA THR A 206 -2.46 2.18 -43.05
C THR A 206 -3.46 3.32 -42.96
N ALA A 207 -3.44 4.28 -43.90
CA ALA A 207 -4.38 5.40 -43.89
C ALA A 207 -5.86 4.94 -43.92
N GLU A 208 -6.15 3.80 -44.56
CA GLU A 208 -7.50 3.22 -44.62
C GLU A 208 -7.99 2.67 -43.28
N HIS A 209 -7.08 2.32 -42.36
CA HIS A 209 -7.41 1.86 -41.02
C HIS A 209 -7.71 3.02 -40.05
N LEU A 210 -7.56 4.28 -40.48
CA LEU A 210 -7.69 5.45 -39.62
C LEU A 210 -8.90 6.28 -40.05
N TRP A 211 -9.81 6.50 -39.12
CA TRP A 211 -10.97 7.36 -39.35
C TRP A 211 -11.08 8.44 -38.28
N SER A 212 -11.65 9.56 -38.68
CA SER A 212 -12.10 10.60 -37.77
C SER A 212 -13.62 10.64 -37.80
N VAL A 213 -14.25 10.47 -36.64
CA VAL A 213 -15.70 10.54 -36.51
C VAL A 213 -16.07 11.85 -35.82
N GLN A 214 -16.97 12.61 -36.45
CA GLN A 214 -17.49 13.85 -35.87
C GLN A 214 -18.01 13.59 -34.44
N ASN A 215 -17.53 14.39 -33.49
CA ASN A 215 -17.86 14.31 -32.06
C ASN A 215 -17.44 13.03 -31.31
N ARG A 216 -16.62 12.14 -31.91
CA ARG A 216 -16.07 10.93 -31.25
C ARG A 216 -14.55 10.77 -31.34
N GLY A 217 -13.87 11.72 -31.98
CA GLY A 217 -12.41 11.72 -32.09
C GLY A 217 -11.88 10.79 -33.19
N GLU A 218 -10.59 10.45 -33.07
CA GLU A 218 -9.90 9.56 -34.00
C GLU A 218 -10.10 8.09 -33.56
N ILE A 219 -10.33 7.20 -34.52
CA ILE A 219 -10.53 5.77 -34.31
C ILE A 219 -9.65 4.97 -35.28
N ALA A 220 -9.22 3.79 -34.84
CA ALA A 220 -8.48 2.83 -35.64
C ALA A 220 -9.30 1.56 -35.85
N MET A 221 -9.32 1.04 -37.07
CA MET A 221 -9.93 -0.24 -37.41
C MET A 221 -8.96 -1.38 -37.13
N VAL A 222 -9.30 -2.26 -36.19
CA VAL A 222 -8.47 -3.40 -35.80
C VAL A 222 -9.31 -4.67 -35.92
N HIS A 223 -9.03 -5.50 -36.91
CA HIS A 223 -9.76 -6.74 -37.17
C HIS A 223 -11.29 -6.59 -37.24
N GLY A 224 -11.77 -5.48 -37.83
CA GLY A 224 -13.20 -5.20 -37.96
C GLY A 224 -13.83 -4.50 -36.76
N GLU A 225 -13.07 -4.26 -35.69
CA GLU A 225 -13.49 -3.47 -34.53
C GLU A 225 -13.00 -2.02 -34.62
N LEU A 226 -13.88 -1.06 -34.30
CA LEU A 226 -13.55 0.35 -34.18
C LEU A 226 -13.01 0.64 -32.78
N ILE A 227 -11.72 0.90 -32.66
CA ILE A 227 -11.05 1.15 -31.39
C ILE A 227 -10.64 2.64 -31.30
N PRO A 228 -10.96 3.35 -30.20
CA PRO A 228 -10.54 4.74 -30.00
C PRO A 228 -9.03 4.92 -30.05
N LEU A 229 -8.56 5.98 -30.72
CA LEU A 229 -7.14 6.31 -30.87
C LEU A 229 -6.74 7.45 -29.93
N VAL A 230 -5.72 7.19 -29.10
CA VAL A 230 -5.11 8.17 -28.20
C VAL A 230 -3.72 8.53 -28.71
N ARG A 231 -3.53 9.79 -29.05
CA ARG A 231 -2.21 10.36 -29.38
C ARG A 231 -1.49 10.78 -28.12
N LEU A 232 -0.61 9.91 -27.62
CA LEU A 232 0.09 10.13 -26.35
C LEU A 232 0.90 11.44 -26.33
N TYR A 233 1.48 11.84 -27.46
CA TYR A 233 2.22 13.10 -27.54
C TYR A 233 1.36 14.34 -27.24
N ARG A 234 0.06 14.32 -27.60
CA ARG A 234 -0.88 15.40 -27.27
C ARG A 234 -1.22 15.41 -25.79
N LEU A 235 -1.28 14.24 -25.15
CA LEU A 235 -1.58 14.10 -23.73
C LEU A 235 -0.41 14.56 -22.86
N PHE A 236 0.82 14.22 -23.24
CA PHE A 236 2.02 14.53 -22.47
C PHE A 236 2.74 15.81 -22.89
N GLY A 237 2.26 16.49 -23.95
CA GLY A 237 2.86 17.73 -24.44
C GLY A 237 4.27 17.52 -25.03
N THR A 238 4.55 16.34 -25.58
CA THR A 238 5.84 16.01 -26.18
C THR A 238 5.83 16.21 -27.69
N VAL A 239 7.01 16.41 -28.29
CA VAL A 239 7.17 16.50 -29.75
C VAL A 239 7.42 15.09 -30.31
N PRO A 240 6.52 14.51 -31.12
CA PRO A 240 6.73 13.18 -31.71
C PRO A 240 7.70 13.24 -32.89
N THR A 241 8.20 12.08 -33.32
CA THR A 241 9.03 11.95 -34.54
C THR A 241 8.22 12.28 -35.80
N THR A 242 6.93 11.92 -35.80
CA THR A 242 5.98 12.26 -36.85
C THR A 242 4.57 12.40 -36.25
N GLU A 243 3.77 13.31 -36.78
CA GLU A 243 2.35 13.42 -36.44
C GLU A 243 1.45 12.57 -37.35
N ASP A 244 2.00 12.03 -38.45
CA ASP A 244 1.26 11.15 -39.34
C ASP A 244 1.09 9.77 -38.71
N ALA A 245 -0.14 9.45 -38.33
CA ALA A 245 -0.49 8.18 -37.71
C ALA A 245 -0.20 6.98 -38.60
N ALA A 246 -0.24 7.12 -39.93
CA ALA A 246 0.11 6.05 -40.86
C ALA A 246 1.62 5.75 -40.91
N GLN A 247 2.45 6.67 -40.42
CA GLN A 247 3.91 6.50 -40.29
C GLN A 247 4.34 6.14 -38.85
N SER A 248 3.43 6.25 -37.89
CA SER A 248 3.62 5.87 -36.49
C SER A 248 3.29 4.41 -36.22
N LEU A 249 3.45 3.99 -34.97
CA LEU A 249 3.07 2.68 -34.47
C LEU A 249 1.84 2.80 -33.57
N LEU A 250 0.88 1.87 -33.71
CA LEU A 250 -0.23 1.71 -32.78
C LEU A 250 0.04 0.54 -31.83
N VAL A 251 -0.14 0.80 -30.54
CA VAL A 251 -0.15 -0.22 -29.49
C VAL A 251 -1.57 -0.35 -28.97
N VAL A 252 -2.19 -1.50 -29.19
CA VAL A 252 -3.53 -1.80 -28.65
C VAL A 252 -3.37 -2.24 -27.22
N VAL A 253 -4.04 -1.53 -26.31
CA VAL A 253 -4.07 -1.86 -24.88
C VAL A 253 -5.48 -2.18 -24.44
N GLU A 254 -5.61 -3.06 -23.45
CA GLU A 254 -6.89 -3.50 -22.88
C GLU A 254 -6.88 -3.38 -21.36
N GLU A 255 -8.00 -2.93 -20.80
CA GLU A 255 -8.32 -2.97 -19.38
C GLU A 255 -9.80 -3.35 -19.22
N ASP A 256 -10.11 -4.34 -18.39
CA ASP A 256 -11.49 -4.79 -18.11
C ASP A 256 -12.36 -5.00 -19.37
N GLY A 257 -11.77 -5.62 -20.41
CA GLY A 257 -12.43 -5.89 -21.69
C GLY A 257 -12.68 -4.66 -22.57
N ARG A 258 -12.16 -3.48 -22.17
CA ARG A 258 -12.23 -2.24 -22.94
C ARG A 258 -10.87 -1.93 -23.56
N ARG A 259 -10.88 -1.48 -24.80
CA ARG A 259 -9.66 -1.26 -25.59
C ARG A 259 -9.48 0.18 -26.02
N CYS A 260 -8.23 0.62 -26.10
CA CYS A 260 -7.84 1.79 -26.88
C CYS A 260 -6.52 1.55 -27.62
N CYS A 261 -6.29 2.32 -28.67
CA CYS A 261 -5.03 2.33 -29.43
C CYS A 261 -4.19 3.52 -28.95
N LEU A 262 -2.94 3.26 -28.58
CA LEU A 262 -1.96 4.29 -28.24
C LEU A 262 -1.06 4.53 -29.45
N LEU A 263 -1.00 5.76 -29.94
CA LEU A 263 -0.06 6.16 -30.99
C LEU A 263 1.29 6.52 -30.37
N VAL A 264 2.33 5.80 -30.81
CA VAL A 264 3.71 5.92 -30.35
C VAL A 264 4.67 5.95 -31.54
N ASP A 265 5.90 6.42 -31.33
CA ASP A 265 6.89 6.41 -32.40
C ASP A 265 7.54 5.03 -32.56
N GLU A 266 7.92 4.41 -31.44
CA GLU A 266 8.73 3.20 -31.45
C GLU A 266 8.48 2.31 -30.22
N LEU A 267 8.62 0.99 -30.40
CA LEU A 267 8.75 0.01 -29.33
C LEU A 267 10.23 -0.35 -29.18
N LEU A 268 10.85 -0.01 -28.05
CA LEU A 268 12.28 -0.24 -27.84
C LEU A 268 12.58 -1.67 -27.39
N GLY A 269 11.78 -2.20 -26.45
CA GLY A 269 12.00 -3.54 -25.91
C GLY A 269 11.28 -3.78 -24.58
N GLN A 270 11.32 -5.02 -24.11
CA GLN A 270 10.75 -5.43 -22.83
C GLN A 270 11.82 -5.37 -21.74
N GLN A 271 11.47 -4.84 -20.58
CA GLN A 271 12.37 -4.71 -19.46
C GLN A 271 11.62 -4.75 -18.13
N GLN A 272 12.23 -5.40 -17.14
CA GLN A 272 11.80 -5.28 -15.75
C GLN A 272 12.17 -3.91 -15.21
N VAL A 273 11.16 -3.17 -14.76
CA VAL A 273 11.34 -1.84 -14.19
C VAL A 273 10.83 -1.79 -12.76
N VAL A 274 11.50 -0.98 -11.96
CA VAL A 274 11.17 -0.78 -10.55
C VAL A 274 10.19 0.38 -10.43
N ILE A 275 8.97 0.12 -9.95
CA ILE A 275 7.96 1.14 -9.71
C ILE A 275 8.39 2.01 -8.52
N LYS A 276 8.34 3.32 -8.73
CA LYS A 276 8.46 4.35 -7.70
C LYS A 276 7.23 5.25 -7.72
N SER A 277 6.73 5.59 -6.54
CA SER A 277 5.71 6.63 -6.40
C SER A 277 6.30 7.97 -6.87
N LEU A 278 5.50 8.78 -7.56
CA LEU A 278 5.88 10.13 -7.98
C LEU A 278 5.91 11.14 -6.82
N GLY A 279 5.53 10.70 -5.61
CA GLY A 279 5.49 11.52 -4.40
C GLY A 279 4.28 12.46 -4.34
N ASP A 280 3.94 12.91 -3.13
CA ASP A 280 2.73 13.70 -2.89
C ASP A 280 2.76 15.10 -3.55
N GLY A 281 3.94 15.57 -3.95
CA GLY A 281 4.13 16.88 -4.57
C GLY A 281 3.77 16.96 -6.06
N LEU A 282 3.71 15.82 -6.78
CA LEU A 282 3.42 15.80 -8.22
C LEU A 282 1.92 15.64 -8.55
N GLY A 283 1.07 15.34 -7.56
CA GLY A 283 -0.36 15.08 -7.78
C GLY A 283 -0.64 13.91 -8.73
N ALA A 284 -1.91 13.70 -9.08
CA ALA A 284 -2.28 12.72 -10.09
C ALA A 284 -2.00 13.27 -11.50
N VAL A 285 -0.95 12.76 -12.15
CA VAL A 285 -0.67 13.10 -13.55
C VAL A 285 -1.57 12.26 -14.45
N LYS A 286 -2.38 12.93 -15.26
CA LYS A 286 -3.35 12.28 -16.14
C LYS A 286 -2.66 11.32 -17.12
N GLY A 287 -3.03 10.04 -17.08
CA GLY A 287 -2.45 9.01 -17.95
C GLY A 287 -1.14 8.39 -17.45
N VAL A 288 -0.72 8.68 -16.21
CA VAL A 288 0.50 8.13 -15.59
C VAL A 288 0.15 7.51 -14.22
N SER A 289 0.60 6.27 -13.99
CA SER A 289 0.35 5.51 -12.76
C SER A 289 1.52 5.60 -11.76
N GLY A 290 2.71 5.96 -12.23
CA GLY A 290 3.91 6.10 -11.39
C GLY A 290 5.17 6.40 -12.20
N GLY A 291 6.30 6.48 -11.51
CA GLY A 291 7.62 6.50 -12.11
C GLY A 291 8.24 5.11 -12.14
N ALA A 292 9.17 4.89 -13.07
CA ALA A 292 9.97 3.68 -13.18
C ALA A 292 11.45 4.06 -13.24
N ILE A 293 12.30 3.32 -12.52
CA ILE A 293 13.74 3.37 -12.72
C ILE A 293 14.12 2.27 -13.71
N MET A 294 14.69 2.68 -14.84
CA MET A 294 15.20 1.79 -15.88
C MET A 294 16.58 1.23 -15.49
N GLY A 295 17.00 0.13 -16.13
CA GLY A 295 18.31 -0.49 -15.87
C GLY A 295 19.52 0.38 -16.24
N ASP A 296 19.32 1.43 -17.04
CA ASP A 296 20.33 2.46 -17.33
C ASP A 296 20.35 3.60 -16.27
N GLY A 297 19.56 3.47 -15.21
CA GLY A 297 19.43 4.44 -14.13
C GLY A 297 18.54 5.64 -14.46
N ARG A 298 17.99 5.73 -15.67
CA ARG A 298 17.08 6.83 -16.04
C ARG A 298 15.69 6.61 -15.47
N VAL A 299 15.00 7.71 -15.20
CA VAL A 299 13.61 7.69 -14.76
C VAL A 299 12.69 7.79 -15.99
N SER A 300 11.66 6.96 -16.03
CA SER A 300 10.62 6.95 -17.06
C SER A 300 9.24 6.93 -16.40
N MET A 301 8.19 7.33 -17.11
CA MET A 301 6.82 7.31 -16.60
C MET A 301 6.10 6.03 -16.99
N ILE A 302 5.39 5.42 -16.05
CA ILE A 302 4.54 4.25 -16.28
C ILE A 302 3.15 4.73 -16.64
N LEU A 303 2.61 4.26 -17.77
CA LEU A 303 1.29 4.68 -18.23
C LEU A 303 0.18 4.10 -17.36
N ASP A 304 -0.85 4.92 -17.08
CA ASP A 304 -2.09 4.49 -16.44
C ASP A 304 -3.08 4.02 -17.51
N ILE A 305 -3.04 2.73 -17.85
CA ILE A 305 -3.89 2.14 -18.88
C ILE A 305 -5.39 2.25 -18.56
N PRO A 306 -5.87 1.94 -17.34
CA PRO A 306 -7.26 2.19 -16.96
C PRO A 306 -7.69 3.64 -17.22
N GLY A 307 -6.85 4.61 -16.81
CA GLY A 307 -7.08 6.03 -17.06
C GLY A 307 -7.13 6.38 -18.54
N LEU A 308 -6.20 5.87 -19.34
CA LEU A 308 -6.13 6.12 -20.79
C LEU A 308 -7.32 5.52 -21.54
N VAL A 309 -7.74 4.29 -21.20
CA VAL A 309 -8.93 3.66 -21.80
C VAL A 309 -10.19 4.46 -21.48
N LYS A 310 -10.34 4.92 -20.23
CA LYS A 310 -11.46 5.77 -19.82
C LYS A 310 -11.47 7.11 -20.56
N LEU A 311 -10.29 7.69 -20.80
CA LEU A 311 -10.16 8.95 -21.55
C LEU A 311 -10.48 8.81 -23.03
N ALA A 312 -10.14 7.68 -23.63
CA ALA A 312 -10.42 7.43 -25.03
C ALA A 312 -11.91 7.24 -25.32
N GLN A 313 -12.71 6.96 -24.29
CA GLN A 313 -14.15 6.70 -24.37
C GLN A 313 -15.02 7.89 -23.92
N ALA A 314 -14.40 8.97 -23.43
CA ALA A 314 -15.07 10.18 -22.96
C ALA A 314 -15.33 11.16 -24.12
#